data_AF-A0A962YMN1-F1
#
_entry.id   AF-A0A962YMN1-F1
#
_cell.length_a   1.000
_cell.length_b   1.000
_cell.length_c   1.000
_cell.angle_alpha   90.00
_cell.angle_beta   90.00
_cell.angle_gamma   90.00
#
_symmetry.space_group_name_H-M   'P 1'
#
loop_
_entity.id
_entity.type
_entity.pdbx_description
1 polymer ?
#
loop_
_entity_poly.entity_id
_entity_poly.type
_entity_poly.pdbx_seq_one_letter_code
_entity_poly.pdbx_strand_id
1 'polypeptide(L)'
;MFILGLSGYYHDSAAALLRDGVIVAAAQEERFSRRKHDARFPLNALRYCLDEAGISLSQVDHVAFYDKPFLKFERLLETYLAFAPRGFTSFRMAMPLWLREKLFQKDLLAKELKRLEPGVDWLERLLFSEHHLSHAASAFFASPFDEALVLTMDGVGEWASTSAAIGRGSSLEIFQEIHFPHSLGLLYSAFTYYLGFKVNSGEYKVMGLAPYGEPKYAQTILDHLIDLKPDGSYHLDQRYFDYCTGLRMTSAAFDDLFGAPPRQPEDPLTQRHMDLAASVQAVTEEAVLRMTRALRAQTGMKNLCLAGGVALNCVANG
;
A
#
# COMPACT_ATOMS: atom_id res chain seq x y z
N MET A 1 26.41 13.58 2.09
CA MET A 1 25.82 12.59 1.16
C MET A 1 24.37 12.96 0.89
N PHE A 2 23.98 13.07 -0.37
CA PHE A 2 22.62 13.34 -0.82
C PHE A 2 21.98 12.09 -1.42
N ILE A 3 20.82 11.69 -0.88
CA ILE A 3 20.04 10.55 -1.38
C ILE A 3 18.67 11.03 -1.82
N LEU A 4 18.30 10.74 -3.06
CA LEU A 4 17.00 11.06 -3.62
C LEU A 4 16.10 9.81 -3.66
N GLY A 5 15.04 9.79 -2.86
CA GLY A 5 13.97 8.81 -2.97
C GLY A 5 12.94 9.22 -4.02
N LEU A 6 12.55 8.31 -4.91
CA LEU A 6 11.54 8.53 -5.94
C LEU A 6 10.41 7.50 -5.85
N SER A 7 9.18 7.98 -6.05
CA SER A 7 7.99 7.17 -6.28
C SER A 7 7.30 7.59 -7.57
N GLY A 8 6.75 6.64 -8.34
CA GLY A 8 5.96 6.91 -9.52
C GLY A 8 5.63 5.70 -10.39
N TYR A 9 4.97 5.96 -11.51
CA TYR A 9 4.45 5.00 -12.49
C TYR A 9 3.24 4.16 -12.02
N TYR A 10 2.66 4.41 -10.86
CA TYR A 10 1.45 3.70 -10.42
C TYR A 10 0.36 4.64 -9.89
N HIS A 11 0.57 5.20 -8.72
CA HIS A 11 -0.15 6.34 -8.14
C HIS A 11 0.77 7.04 -7.14
N ASP A 12 0.38 8.21 -6.67
CA ASP A 12 1.07 8.98 -5.63
C ASP A 12 2.56 9.18 -5.88
N SER A 13 2.89 9.63 -7.09
CA SER A 13 4.27 9.92 -7.46
C SER A 13 4.81 11.05 -6.59
N ALA A 14 6.05 10.90 -6.12
CA ALA A 14 6.64 11.78 -5.13
C ALA A 14 8.17 11.75 -5.21
N ALA A 15 8.80 12.77 -4.63
CA ALA A 15 10.23 12.82 -4.41
C ALA A 15 10.53 13.23 -2.97
N ALA A 16 11.59 12.65 -2.39
CA ALA A 16 12.13 13.05 -1.10
C ALA A 16 13.66 13.09 -1.17
N LEU A 17 14.27 14.18 -0.71
CA LEU A 17 15.72 14.36 -0.69
C LEU A 17 16.22 14.36 0.75
N LEU A 18 17.20 13.51 1.01
CA LEU A 18 17.89 13.44 2.29
C LEU A 18 19.33 13.95 2.14
N ARG A 19 19.83 14.61 3.18
CA ARG A 19 21.23 14.97 3.35
C ARG A 19 21.75 14.39 4.66
N ASP A 20 22.70 13.47 4.57
CA ASP A 20 23.35 12.84 5.72
C ASP A 20 22.34 12.27 6.75
N GLY A 21 21.29 11.61 6.23
CA GLY A 21 20.22 11.00 7.02
C GLY A 21 19.06 11.95 7.41
N VAL A 22 19.19 13.25 7.15
CA VAL A 22 18.16 14.26 7.48
C VAL A 22 17.33 14.58 6.25
N ILE A 23 16.00 14.58 6.37
CA ILE A 23 15.09 14.99 5.29
C ILE A 23 15.26 16.50 5.06
N VAL A 24 15.65 16.87 3.83
CA VAL A 24 15.75 18.27 3.39
C VAL A 24 14.43 18.75 2.81
N ALA A 25 13.84 17.94 1.94
CA ALA A 25 12.58 18.25 1.27
C ALA A 25 11.84 16.96 0.89
N ALA A 26 10.51 16.99 0.91
CA ALA A 26 9.67 15.92 0.38
C ALA A 26 8.38 16.50 -0.19
N ALA A 27 7.98 16.07 -1.38
CA ALA A 27 6.77 16.56 -2.02
C ALA A 27 6.11 15.52 -2.92
N GLN A 28 4.78 15.60 -3.03
CA GLN A 28 3.99 14.80 -3.97
C GLN A 28 3.73 15.57 -5.27
N GLU A 29 3.85 14.88 -6.40
CA GLU A 29 3.72 15.46 -7.73
C GLU A 29 2.33 16.08 -7.96
N GLU A 30 1.28 15.48 -7.40
CA GLU A 30 -0.10 15.98 -7.53
C GLU A 30 -0.31 17.41 -7.00
N ARG A 31 0.55 17.87 -6.07
CA ARG A 31 0.48 19.24 -5.52
C ARG A 31 0.85 20.27 -6.59
N PHE A 32 1.79 19.93 -7.47
CA PHE A 32 2.25 20.76 -8.58
C PHE A 32 1.42 20.53 -9.85
N SER A 33 1.21 19.26 -10.22
CA SER A 33 0.53 18.89 -11.46
C SER A 33 -0.98 19.16 -11.43
N ARG A 34 -1.55 19.31 -10.23
CA ARG A 34 -3.00 19.43 -9.97
C ARG A 34 -3.80 18.23 -10.47
N ARG A 35 -3.14 17.11 -10.76
CA ARG A 35 -3.76 15.84 -11.12
C ARG A 35 -3.72 14.93 -9.90
N LYS A 36 -4.88 14.67 -9.32
CA LYS A 36 -5.02 13.80 -8.14
C LYS A 36 -4.47 12.40 -8.46
N HIS A 37 -3.65 11.87 -7.56
CA HIS A 37 -2.94 10.59 -7.68
C HIS A 37 -2.08 10.50 -8.93
N ASP A 38 -1.35 11.57 -9.27
CA ASP A 38 -0.48 11.58 -10.44
C ASP A 38 0.49 10.40 -10.41
N ALA A 39 0.44 9.58 -11.46
CA ALA A 39 1.23 8.37 -11.61
C ALA A 39 2.49 8.59 -12.44
N ARG A 40 2.75 9.79 -12.96
CA ARG A 40 3.88 10.03 -13.86
C ARG A 40 5.18 10.23 -13.09
N PHE A 41 6.30 10.24 -13.81
CA PHE A 41 7.58 10.60 -13.20
C PHE A 41 7.46 11.94 -12.44
N PRO A 42 7.90 12.02 -11.17
CA PRO A 42 7.64 13.15 -10.26
C PRO A 42 8.59 14.33 -10.55
N LEU A 43 8.52 14.89 -11.76
CA LEU A 43 9.46 15.91 -12.24
C LEU A 43 9.42 17.18 -11.40
N ASN A 44 8.22 17.66 -11.04
CA ASN A 44 8.09 18.91 -10.30
C ASN A 44 8.47 18.72 -8.84
N ALA A 45 8.08 17.61 -8.23
CA ALA A 45 8.51 17.27 -6.88
C ALA A 45 10.04 17.09 -6.77
N LEU A 46 10.67 16.44 -7.76
CA LEU A 46 12.13 16.31 -7.84
C LEU A 46 12.79 17.67 -7.91
N ARG A 47 12.35 18.54 -8.83
CA ARG A 47 12.90 19.91 -8.99
C ARG A 47 12.78 20.71 -7.70
N TYR A 48 11.60 20.69 -7.07
CA TYR A 48 11.38 21.34 -5.80
C TYR A 48 12.38 20.88 -4.72
N CYS A 49 12.63 19.57 -4.62
CA CYS A 49 13.59 19.06 -3.64
C CYS A 49 15.03 19.51 -3.90
N LEU A 50 15.45 19.58 -5.18
CA LEU A 50 16.77 20.08 -5.56
C LEU A 50 16.90 21.58 -5.28
N ASP A 51 15.87 22.35 -5.64
CA ASP A 51 15.82 23.80 -5.44
C ASP A 51 15.89 24.16 -3.93
N GLU A 52 15.12 23.46 -3.09
CA GLU A 52 15.15 23.66 -1.62
C GLU A 52 16.53 23.36 -1.02
N ALA A 53 17.24 22.38 -1.56
CA ALA A 53 18.60 22.03 -1.13
C ALA A 53 19.70 22.91 -1.75
N GLY A 54 19.38 23.68 -2.80
CA GLY A 54 20.35 24.48 -3.55
C GLY A 54 21.42 23.64 -4.26
N ILE A 55 21.08 22.43 -4.73
CA ILE A 55 22.00 21.52 -5.42
C ILE A 55 21.54 21.18 -6.83
N SER A 56 22.48 20.84 -7.72
CA SER A 56 22.14 20.20 -8.99
C SER A 56 21.85 18.71 -8.82
N LEU A 57 21.17 18.12 -9.80
CA LEU A 57 20.91 16.67 -9.79
C LEU A 57 22.22 15.86 -9.83
N SER A 58 23.27 16.35 -10.49
CA SER A 58 24.60 15.67 -10.53
C SER A 58 25.27 15.52 -9.16
N GLN A 59 24.88 16.33 -8.17
CA GLN A 59 25.37 16.24 -6.79
C GLN A 59 24.64 15.18 -5.95
N VAL A 60 23.60 14.53 -6.48
CA VAL A 60 22.92 13.41 -5.82
C VAL A 60 23.78 12.16 -5.93
N ASP A 61 24.17 11.58 -4.79
CA ASP A 61 25.04 10.41 -4.72
C ASP A 61 24.29 9.13 -5.14
N HIS A 62 23.07 8.95 -4.64
CA HIS A 62 22.23 7.80 -4.95
C HIS A 62 20.76 8.20 -5.17
N VAL A 63 20.09 7.45 -6.05
CA VAL A 63 18.64 7.53 -6.24
C VAL A 63 18.04 6.20 -5.79
N ALA A 64 17.05 6.23 -4.90
CA ALA A 64 16.38 5.04 -4.41
C ALA A 64 14.95 4.97 -4.97
N PHE A 65 14.55 3.78 -5.45
CA PHE A 65 13.18 3.49 -5.88
C PHE A 65 12.57 2.37 -5.02
N TYR A 66 11.28 2.47 -4.72
CA TYR A 66 10.63 1.77 -3.61
C TYR A 66 10.07 0.37 -3.92
N ASP A 67 10.11 -0.10 -5.17
CA ASP A 67 9.47 -1.35 -5.61
C ASP A 67 10.41 -2.13 -6.53
N LYS A 68 10.53 -3.45 -6.33
CA LYS A 68 11.28 -4.36 -7.21
C LYS A 68 10.35 -4.96 -8.29
N PRO A 69 10.43 -4.51 -9.56
CA PRO A 69 9.47 -4.90 -10.60
C PRO A 69 9.40 -6.40 -10.90
N PHE A 70 10.51 -7.13 -10.77
CA PHE A 70 10.55 -8.57 -11.06
C PHE A 70 9.74 -9.40 -10.07
N LEU A 71 9.85 -9.13 -8.77
CA LEU A 71 9.10 -9.86 -7.73
C LEU A 71 7.60 -9.60 -7.88
N LYS A 72 7.22 -8.36 -8.18
CA LYS A 72 5.82 -8.00 -8.44
C LYS A 72 5.27 -8.67 -9.71
N PHE A 73 6.10 -8.80 -10.74
CA PHE A 73 5.73 -9.52 -11.96
C PHE A 73 5.55 -11.03 -11.72
N GLU A 74 6.46 -11.64 -10.96
CA GLU A 74 6.37 -13.03 -10.52
C GLU A 74 5.05 -13.29 -9.79
N ARG A 75 4.69 -12.46 -8.80
CA ARG A 75 3.40 -12.55 -8.12
C ARG A 75 2.22 -12.56 -9.08
N LEU A 76 2.20 -11.65 -10.06
CA LEU A 76 1.10 -11.58 -11.01
C LEU A 76 1.01 -12.85 -11.86
N LEU A 77 2.14 -13.36 -12.34
CA LEU A 77 2.19 -14.62 -13.08
C LEU A 77 1.69 -15.79 -12.24
N GLU A 78 2.20 -15.95 -11.03
CA GLU A 78 1.79 -17.04 -10.13
C GLU A 78 0.31 -16.95 -9.75
N THR A 79 -0.20 -15.74 -9.52
CA THR A 79 -1.64 -15.52 -9.29
C THR A 79 -2.46 -16.01 -10.48
N TYR A 80 -2.11 -15.62 -11.70
CA TYR A 80 -2.87 -16.07 -12.88
C TYR A 80 -2.77 -17.58 -13.10
N LEU A 81 -1.63 -18.21 -12.79
CA LEU A 81 -1.46 -19.65 -12.87
C LEU A 81 -2.29 -20.39 -11.80
N ALA A 82 -2.27 -19.90 -10.56
CA ALA A 82 -2.99 -20.51 -9.43
C ALA A 82 -4.50 -20.52 -9.62
N PHE A 83 -5.05 -19.51 -10.30
CA PHE A 83 -6.49 -19.38 -10.57
C PHE A 83 -6.92 -19.84 -11.96
N ALA A 84 -6.00 -20.39 -12.78
CA ALA A 84 -6.32 -20.85 -14.12
C ALA A 84 -7.45 -21.92 -14.11
N PRO A 85 -8.41 -21.86 -15.06
CA PRO A 85 -8.48 -20.97 -16.22
C PRO A 85 -9.15 -19.61 -15.96
N ARG A 86 -9.56 -19.30 -14.72
CA ARG A 86 -10.18 -18.01 -14.38
C ARG A 86 -9.13 -16.89 -14.46
N GLY A 87 -9.57 -15.70 -14.85
CA GLY A 87 -8.72 -14.52 -14.93
C GLY A 87 -7.95 -14.32 -16.23
N PHE A 88 -8.16 -15.15 -17.26
CA PHE A 88 -7.51 -14.98 -18.57
C PHE A 88 -7.72 -13.60 -19.21
N THR A 89 -8.91 -13.01 -19.06
CA THR A 89 -9.18 -11.64 -19.56
C THR A 89 -8.28 -10.61 -18.89
N SER A 90 -8.15 -10.68 -17.55
CA SER A 90 -7.29 -9.79 -16.78
C SER A 90 -5.81 -10.00 -17.13
N PHE A 91 -5.37 -11.26 -17.23
CA PHE A 91 -4.04 -11.64 -17.73
C PHE A 91 -3.74 -11.02 -19.10
N ARG A 92 -4.65 -11.16 -20.07
CA ARG A 92 -4.45 -10.65 -21.44
C ARG A 92 -4.34 -9.12 -21.47
N MET A 93 -4.96 -8.41 -20.53
CA MET A 93 -4.84 -6.95 -20.41
C MET A 93 -3.55 -6.53 -19.70
N ALA A 94 -3.21 -7.21 -18.60
CA ALA A 94 -2.09 -6.83 -17.74
C ALA A 94 -0.72 -7.24 -18.31
N MET A 95 -0.61 -8.46 -18.84
CA MET A 95 0.68 -9.05 -19.24
C MET A 95 1.43 -8.25 -20.31
N PRO A 96 0.78 -7.72 -21.37
CA PRO A 96 1.48 -6.88 -22.35
C PRO A 96 2.04 -5.57 -21.78
N LEU A 97 1.35 -4.94 -20.81
CA LEU A 97 1.82 -3.72 -20.15
C LEU A 97 3.06 -4.01 -19.30
N TRP A 98 3.05 -5.13 -18.58
CA TRP A 98 4.20 -5.55 -17.77
C TRP A 98 5.42 -5.87 -18.61
N LEU A 99 5.24 -6.65 -19.69
CA LEU A 99 6.31 -7.05 -20.59
C LEU A 99 6.90 -5.91 -21.42
N ARG A 100 6.17 -4.79 -21.61
CA ARG A 100 6.65 -3.66 -22.41
C ARG A 100 7.19 -2.50 -21.58
N GLU A 101 6.63 -2.27 -20.40
CA GLU A 101 6.91 -1.05 -19.63
C GLU A 101 7.43 -1.37 -18.23
N LYS A 102 6.67 -2.14 -17.42
CA LYS A 102 6.94 -2.28 -15.99
C LYS A 102 8.21 -3.07 -15.67
N LEU A 103 8.54 -4.10 -16.43
CA LEU A 103 9.79 -4.84 -16.24
C LEU A 103 11.03 -3.99 -16.53
N PHE A 104 10.91 -2.95 -17.35
CA PHE A 104 12.01 -2.05 -17.73
C PHE A 104 12.03 -0.76 -16.89
N GLN A 105 11.48 -0.79 -15.68
CA GLN A 105 11.39 0.40 -14.83
C GLN A 105 12.76 0.98 -14.45
N LYS A 106 13.78 0.12 -14.29
CA LYS A 106 15.19 0.55 -14.11
C LYS A 106 15.67 1.38 -15.30
N ASP A 107 15.46 0.90 -16.52
CA ASP A 107 15.85 1.61 -17.73
C ASP A 107 15.05 2.89 -17.94
N LEU A 108 13.75 2.87 -17.61
CA LEU A 108 12.88 4.04 -17.73
C LEU A 108 13.33 5.16 -16.79
N LEU A 109 13.57 4.85 -15.51
CA LEU A 109 14.09 5.79 -14.52
C LEU A 109 15.46 6.34 -14.94
N ALA A 110 16.38 5.47 -15.38
CA ALA A 110 17.70 5.89 -15.83
C ALA A 110 17.61 6.81 -17.07
N LYS A 111 16.70 6.55 -18.01
CA LYS A 111 16.45 7.42 -19.17
C LYS A 111 15.90 8.79 -18.76
N GLU A 112 14.95 8.82 -17.83
CA GLU A 112 14.39 10.08 -17.31
C GLU A 112 15.46 10.91 -16.60
N LEU A 113 16.24 10.31 -15.71
CA LEU A 113 17.33 10.98 -15.00
C LEU A 113 18.42 11.46 -15.96
N LYS A 114 18.81 10.64 -16.94
CA LYS A 114 19.80 11.00 -17.97
C LYS A 114 19.32 12.16 -18.86
N ARG A 115 18.00 12.26 -19.10
CA ARG A 115 17.42 13.39 -19.84
C ARG A 115 17.52 14.70 -19.06
N LEU A 116 17.39 14.64 -17.73
CA LEU A 116 17.48 15.80 -16.85
C LEU A 116 18.92 16.23 -16.60
N GLU A 117 19.81 15.27 -16.39
CA GLU A 117 21.25 15.51 -16.14
C GLU A 117 22.09 14.52 -16.97
N PRO A 118 22.50 14.93 -18.18
CA PRO A 118 23.41 14.15 -19.02
C PRO A 118 24.81 14.09 -18.42
N GLY A 119 25.53 12.98 -18.66
CA GLY A 119 26.93 12.82 -18.24
C GLY A 119 27.14 12.13 -16.89
N VAL A 120 26.06 11.84 -16.17
CA VAL A 120 26.07 10.98 -14.98
C VAL A 120 25.64 9.56 -15.37
N ASP A 121 26.34 8.55 -14.84
CA ASP A 121 25.91 7.16 -14.95
C ASP A 121 24.85 6.86 -13.89
N TRP A 122 23.59 7.08 -14.26
CA TRP A 122 22.45 6.85 -13.38
C TRP A 122 22.19 5.38 -13.08
N LEU A 123 22.66 4.44 -13.91
CA LEU A 123 22.44 3.01 -13.66
C LEU A 123 23.24 2.52 -12.46
N GLU A 124 24.43 3.09 -12.24
CA GLU A 124 25.30 2.81 -11.09
C GLU A 124 24.80 3.49 -9.80
N ARG A 125 24.11 4.63 -9.92
CA ARG A 125 23.57 5.37 -8.76
C ARG A 125 22.17 4.92 -8.33
N LEU A 126 21.47 4.14 -9.16
CA LEU A 126 20.09 3.75 -8.91
C LEU A 126 20.01 2.48 -8.05
N LEU A 127 19.39 2.62 -6.89
CA LEU A 127 19.13 1.58 -5.91
C LEU A 127 17.64 1.24 -5.86
N PHE A 128 17.33 -0.01 -5.53
CA PHE A 128 15.97 -0.50 -5.36
C PHE A 128 15.79 -1.09 -3.97
N SER A 129 14.71 -0.72 -3.31
CA SER A 129 14.25 -1.30 -2.05
C SER A 129 12.96 -2.09 -2.27
N GLU A 130 12.57 -2.89 -1.29
CA GLU A 130 11.25 -3.54 -1.25
C GLU A 130 10.17 -2.57 -0.77
N HIS A 131 8.94 -2.74 -1.24
CA HIS A 131 7.82 -1.84 -0.95
C HIS A 131 7.53 -1.75 0.56
N HIS A 132 7.42 -2.92 1.21
CA HIS A 132 7.14 -2.98 2.64
C HIS A 132 8.31 -2.49 3.50
N LEU A 133 9.56 -2.72 3.06
CA LEU A 133 10.74 -2.17 3.72
C LEU A 133 10.78 -0.64 3.60
N SER A 134 10.40 -0.10 2.44
CA SER A 134 10.29 1.34 2.22
C SER A 134 9.22 1.99 3.10
N HIS A 135 8.07 1.32 3.28
CA HIS A 135 7.05 1.74 4.26
C HIS A 135 7.56 1.68 5.69
N ALA A 136 8.20 0.59 6.09
CA ALA A 136 8.72 0.47 7.45
C ALA A 136 9.81 1.52 7.74
N ALA A 137 10.67 1.80 6.75
CA ALA A 137 11.72 2.81 6.84
C ALA A 137 11.14 4.23 6.97
N SER A 138 10.08 4.57 6.24
CA SER A 138 9.46 5.90 6.31
C SER A 138 8.81 6.17 7.66
N ALA A 139 8.37 5.13 8.38
CA ALA A 139 7.83 5.26 9.72
C ALA A 139 8.91 5.22 10.80
N PHE A 140 9.87 4.29 10.74
CA PHE A 140 10.89 4.13 11.79
C PHE A 140 11.92 5.26 11.80
N PHE A 141 12.55 5.56 10.66
CA PHE A 141 13.62 6.57 10.61
C PHE A 141 13.11 8.00 10.77
N ALA A 142 11.81 8.24 10.58
CA ALA A 142 11.16 9.51 10.89
C ALA A 142 10.61 9.58 12.33
N SER A 143 10.65 8.47 13.07
CA SER A 143 10.18 8.41 14.46
C SER A 143 11.25 8.95 15.42
N PRO A 144 10.88 9.36 16.65
CA PRO A 144 11.83 9.77 17.67
C PRO A 144 12.48 8.59 18.42
N PHE A 145 12.31 7.35 17.94
CA PHE A 145 12.69 6.16 18.69
C PHE A 145 14.01 5.56 18.19
N ASP A 146 14.90 5.21 19.13
CA ASP A 146 16.11 4.44 18.82
C ASP A 146 15.80 2.97 18.53
N GLU A 147 14.75 2.43 19.15
CA GLU A 147 14.21 1.09 18.89
C GLU A 147 12.69 1.10 18.86
N ALA A 148 12.10 0.43 17.86
CA ALA A 148 10.67 0.27 17.75
C ALA A 148 10.29 -0.99 16.96
N LEU A 149 9.11 -1.52 17.27
CA LEU A 149 8.40 -2.41 16.38
C LEU A 149 7.75 -1.56 15.27
N VAL A 150 7.82 -2.01 14.02
CA VAL A 150 7.13 -1.38 12.90
C VAL A 150 6.12 -2.36 12.35
N LEU A 151 4.84 -1.96 12.32
CA LEU A 151 3.76 -2.73 11.71
C LEU A 151 3.32 -2.01 10.44
N THR A 152 3.61 -2.62 9.29
CA THR A 152 3.20 -2.14 7.98
C THR A 152 1.98 -2.92 7.52
N MET A 153 0.88 -2.23 7.22
CA MET A 153 -0.37 -2.83 6.73
C MET A 153 -0.84 -2.09 5.48
N ASP A 154 -0.90 -2.78 4.34
CA ASP A 154 -1.16 -2.18 3.04
C ASP A 154 -2.09 -3.04 2.18
N GLY A 155 -2.45 -2.53 0.99
CA GLY A 155 -3.16 -3.31 -0.02
C GLY A 155 -2.32 -4.50 -0.49
N VAL A 156 -1.22 -4.23 -1.20
CA VAL A 156 -0.25 -5.23 -1.64
C VAL A 156 1.04 -4.55 -2.11
N GLY A 157 2.19 -5.05 -1.67
CA GLY A 157 3.51 -4.73 -2.24
C GLY A 157 3.90 -5.67 -3.38
N GLU A 158 5.11 -6.20 -3.31
CA GLU A 158 5.57 -7.28 -4.19
C GLU A 158 4.84 -8.58 -3.87
N TRP A 159 4.81 -8.98 -2.60
CA TRP A 159 4.08 -10.15 -2.07
C TRP A 159 3.40 -9.84 -0.75
N ALA A 160 4.12 -9.21 0.17
CA ALA A 160 3.59 -8.81 1.46
C ALA A 160 2.38 -7.86 1.30
N SER A 161 1.40 -8.07 2.17
CA SER A 161 0.27 -7.16 2.40
C SER A 161 0.30 -6.64 3.84
N THR A 162 0.94 -7.37 4.75
CA THR A 162 1.23 -6.94 6.11
C THR A 162 2.59 -7.48 6.51
N SER A 163 3.40 -6.66 7.19
CA SER A 163 4.71 -7.07 7.69
C SER A 163 5.01 -6.44 9.05
N ALA A 164 5.78 -7.17 9.85
CA ALA A 164 6.32 -6.69 11.11
C ALA A 164 7.85 -6.63 11.03
N ALA A 165 8.42 -5.50 11.45
CA ALA A 165 9.85 -5.25 11.44
C ALA A 165 10.35 -4.75 12.80
N ILE A 166 11.62 -5.01 13.08
CA ILE A 166 12.34 -4.45 14.22
C ILE A 166 13.30 -3.38 13.70
N GLY A 167 13.08 -2.14 14.12
CA GLY A 167 14.01 -1.04 13.93
C GLY A 167 14.91 -0.87 15.15
N ARG A 168 16.23 -0.76 14.93
CA ARG A 168 17.22 -0.41 15.97
C ARG A 168 18.35 0.44 15.38
N GLY A 169 18.47 1.69 15.82
CA GLY A 169 19.45 2.64 15.30
C GLY A 169 19.32 2.77 13.78
N SER A 170 20.34 2.33 13.04
CA SER A 170 20.36 2.34 11.56
C SER A 170 19.90 1.04 10.91
N SER A 171 19.46 0.05 11.70
CA SER A 171 19.02 -1.27 11.19
C SER A 171 17.50 -1.38 11.20
N LEU A 172 16.97 -2.07 10.20
CA LEU A 172 15.55 -2.36 10.06
C LEU A 172 15.38 -3.73 9.41
N GLU A 173 14.81 -4.68 10.14
CA GLU A 173 14.68 -6.08 9.70
C GLU A 173 13.23 -6.53 9.79
N ILE A 174 12.67 -6.97 8.67
CA ILE A 174 11.35 -7.62 8.61
C ILE A 174 11.53 -9.06 9.09
N PHE A 175 10.71 -9.49 10.07
CA PHE A 175 10.79 -10.84 10.64
C PHE A 175 9.49 -11.65 10.51
N GLN A 176 8.39 -11.02 10.12
CA GLN A 176 7.10 -11.67 9.89
C GLN A 176 6.33 -10.96 8.77
N GLU A 177 5.61 -11.75 7.97
CA GLU A 177 4.79 -11.25 6.87
C GLU A 177 3.50 -12.06 6.71
N ILE A 178 2.45 -11.38 6.22
CA ILE A 178 1.27 -11.99 5.61
C ILE A 178 1.31 -11.61 4.14
N HIS A 179 1.14 -12.60 3.26
CA HIS A 179 1.26 -12.42 1.83
C HIS A 179 -0.11 -12.32 1.14
N PHE A 180 -0.11 -11.65 0.00
CA PHE A 180 -1.20 -11.70 -0.97
C PHE A 180 -1.57 -13.17 -1.28
N PRO A 181 -2.87 -13.52 -1.37
CA PRO A 181 -4.02 -12.63 -1.53
C PRO A 181 -4.69 -12.17 -0.23
N HIS A 182 -4.11 -12.46 0.93
CA HIS A 182 -4.71 -12.12 2.22
C HIS A 182 -4.25 -10.72 2.63
N SER A 183 -5.15 -9.74 2.65
CA SER A 183 -4.79 -8.35 2.93
C SER A 183 -5.90 -7.63 3.66
N LEU A 184 -5.59 -7.05 4.81
CA LEU A 184 -6.53 -6.19 5.53
C LEU A 184 -6.91 -4.95 4.71
N GLY A 185 -5.96 -4.41 3.94
CA GLY A 185 -6.21 -3.33 2.99
C GLY A 185 -7.19 -3.75 1.88
N LEU A 186 -7.03 -4.94 1.28
CA LEU A 186 -7.94 -5.41 0.24
C LEU A 186 -9.33 -5.77 0.79
N LEU A 187 -9.42 -6.26 2.03
CA LEU A 187 -10.71 -6.43 2.71
C LEU A 187 -11.43 -5.08 2.82
N TYR A 188 -10.74 -4.05 3.30
CA TYR A 188 -11.32 -2.72 3.45
C TYR A 188 -11.68 -2.08 2.08
N SER A 189 -10.83 -2.28 1.06
CA SER A 189 -11.12 -1.84 -0.31
C SER A 189 -12.29 -2.61 -0.94
N ALA A 190 -12.53 -3.87 -0.57
CA ALA A 190 -13.69 -4.63 -1.03
C ALA A 190 -15.00 -4.01 -0.52
N PHE A 191 -15.05 -3.60 0.75
CA PHE A 191 -16.19 -2.84 1.28
C PHE A 191 -16.28 -1.43 0.67
N THR A 192 -15.15 -0.77 0.43
CA THR A 192 -15.11 0.52 -0.27
C THR A 192 -15.78 0.42 -1.64
N TYR A 193 -15.43 -0.62 -2.41
CA TYR A 193 -16.06 -0.94 -3.69
C TYR A 193 -17.55 -1.28 -3.55
N TYR A 194 -17.89 -2.15 -2.59
CA TYR A 194 -19.26 -2.62 -2.38
C TYR A 194 -20.22 -1.50 -1.96
N LEU A 195 -19.71 -0.51 -1.23
CA LEU A 195 -20.43 0.72 -0.85
C LEU A 195 -20.48 1.78 -1.99
N GLY A 196 -20.01 1.44 -3.19
CA GLY A 196 -20.05 2.32 -4.36
C GLY A 196 -19.02 3.44 -4.33
N PHE A 197 -17.99 3.35 -3.47
CA PHE A 197 -16.89 4.31 -3.46
C PHE A 197 -15.74 3.86 -4.34
N LYS A 198 -14.90 4.82 -4.74
CA LYS A 198 -13.76 4.57 -5.61
C LYS A 198 -12.58 4.01 -4.82
N VAL A 199 -12.20 2.77 -5.11
CA VAL A 199 -11.01 2.09 -4.55
C VAL A 199 -9.73 2.92 -4.77
N ASN A 200 -8.79 2.85 -3.81
CA ASN A 200 -7.54 3.61 -3.72
C ASN A 200 -7.74 5.13 -3.54
N SER A 201 -8.95 5.57 -3.18
CA SER A 201 -9.25 6.99 -2.99
C SER A 201 -10.51 7.27 -2.16
N GLY A 202 -11.22 6.23 -1.72
CA GLY A 202 -12.55 6.29 -1.14
C GLY A 202 -12.64 5.60 0.21
N GLU A 203 -11.56 4.94 0.65
CA GLU A 203 -11.44 4.22 1.91
C GLU A 203 -11.73 5.15 3.09
N TYR A 204 -11.24 6.39 3.05
CA TYR A 204 -11.55 7.39 4.08
C TYR A 204 -13.05 7.73 4.17
N LYS A 205 -13.82 7.56 3.08
CA LYS A 205 -15.28 7.76 3.12
C LYS A 205 -15.96 6.63 3.88
N VAL A 206 -15.48 5.40 3.77
CA VAL A 206 -15.96 4.27 4.58
C VAL A 206 -15.67 4.56 6.05
N MET A 207 -14.46 5.02 6.37
CA MET A 207 -14.07 5.38 7.74
C MET A 207 -14.95 6.52 8.28
N GLY A 208 -15.21 7.56 7.47
CA GLY A 208 -16.11 8.64 7.84
C GLY A 208 -17.59 8.25 7.90
N LEU A 209 -17.99 7.17 7.24
CA LEU A 209 -19.36 6.66 7.25
C LEU A 209 -19.61 5.74 8.45
N ALA A 210 -18.59 5.04 8.93
CA ALA A 210 -18.68 4.06 10.02
C ALA A 210 -19.36 4.61 11.31
N PRO A 211 -19.11 5.85 11.78
CA PRO A 211 -19.75 6.38 12.99
C PRO A 211 -21.28 6.54 12.91
N TYR A 212 -21.85 6.50 11.70
CA TYR A 212 -23.30 6.62 11.49
C TYR A 212 -24.02 5.26 11.50
N GLY A 213 -23.28 4.17 11.64
CA GLY A 213 -23.79 2.80 11.60
C GLY A 213 -23.64 2.07 12.93
N GLU A 214 -24.28 0.90 12.99
CA GLU A 214 -24.03 -0.10 14.01
C GLU A 214 -23.29 -1.30 13.39
N PRO A 215 -22.30 -1.92 14.06
CA PRO A 215 -21.49 -3.01 13.51
C PRO A 215 -22.24 -4.36 13.43
N LYS A 216 -23.47 -4.37 12.89
CA LYS A 216 -24.37 -5.54 12.84
C LYS A 216 -23.82 -6.72 12.03
N TYR A 217 -22.93 -6.44 11.09
CA TYR A 217 -22.34 -7.44 10.19
C TYR A 217 -20.92 -7.85 10.62
N ALA A 218 -20.39 -7.32 11.74
CA ALA A 218 -19.02 -7.62 12.15
C ALA A 218 -18.81 -9.13 12.38
N GLN A 219 -19.76 -9.80 13.03
CA GLN A 219 -19.70 -11.26 13.21
C GLN A 219 -19.80 -12.00 11.88
N THR A 220 -20.69 -11.57 10.97
CA THR A 220 -20.79 -12.14 9.61
C THR A 220 -19.46 -12.03 8.86
N ILE A 221 -18.75 -10.92 8.99
CA ILE A 221 -17.43 -10.73 8.39
C ILE A 221 -16.41 -11.72 8.99
N LEU A 222 -16.37 -11.85 10.33
CA LEU A 222 -15.48 -12.76 11.05
C LEU A 222 -15.78 -14.25 10.77
N ASP A 223 -17.04 -14.60 10.55
CA ASP A 223 -17.46 -15.99 10.32
C ASP A 223 -17.21 -16.44 8.87
N HIS A 224 -17.20 -15.51 7.91
CA HIS A 224 -17.22 -15.85 6.48
C HIS A 224 -16.07 -15.27 5.66
N LEU A 225 -15.65 -14.03 5.91
CA LEU A 225 -14.72 -13.32 5.03
C LEU A 225 -13.27 -13.43 5.50
N ILE A 226 -13.04 -13.42 6.81
CA ILE A 226 -11.71 -13.37 7.41
C ILE A 226 -11.60 -14.33 8.59
N ASP A 227 -10.71 -15.31 8.45
CA ASP A 227 -10.31 -16.20 9.54
C ASP A 227 -9.26 -15.50 10.42
N LEU A 228 -9.71 -14.59 11.29
CA LEU A 228 -8.86 -13.79 12.17
C LEU A 228 -8.48 -14.57 13.44
N LYS A 229 -7.20 -14.88 13.59
CA LYS A 229 -6.66 -15.62 14.72
C LYS A 229 -6.44 -14.74 15.95
N PRO A 230 -6.28 -15.34 17.16
CA PRO A 230 -6.01 -14.59 18.38
C PRO A 230 -4.71 -13.77 18.35
N ASP A 231 -3.71 -14.21 17.60
CA ASP A 231 -2.44 -13.50 17.42
C ASP A 231 -2.50 -12.40 16.34
N GLY A 232 -3.66 -12.21 15.72
CA GLY A 232 -3.87 -11.24 14.66
C GLY A 232 -3.44 -11.71 13.27
N SER A 233 -2.87 -12.91 13.14
CA SER A 233 -2.72 -13.53 11.82
C SER A 233 -4.10 -13.79 11.21
N TYR A 234 -4.19 -13.72 9.88
CA TYR A 234 -5.48 -13.88 9.21
C TYR A 234 -5.32 -14.45 7.80
N HIS A 235 -6.34 -15.18 7.37
CA HIS A 235 -6.56 -15.52 5.96
C HIS A 235 -7.94 -15.03 5.52
N LEU A 236 -8.00 -14.54 4.28
CA LEU A 236 -9.25 -14.14 3.64
C LEU A 236 -9.82 -15.28 2.80
N ASP A 237 -11.12 -15.54 2.94
CA ASP A 237 -11.81 -16.53 2.13
C ASP A 237 -12.03 -16.00 0.71
N GLN A 238 -11.21 -16.49 -0.22
CA GLN A 238 -11.16 -16.03 -1.61
C GLN A 238 -12.45 -16.28 -2.40
N ARG A 239 -13.42 -17.06 -1.88
CA ARG A 239 -14.73 -17.24 -2.53
C ARG A 239 -15.52 -15.94 -2.66
N TYR A 240 -15.31 -15.00 -1.73
CA TYR A 240 -16.04 -13.74 -1.65
C TYR A 240 -15.37 -12.58 -2.41
N PHE A 241 -14.17 -12.80 -2.94
CA PHE A 241 -13.39 -11.75 -3.58
C PHE A 241 -13.12 -12.06 -5.05
N ASP A 242 -12.94 -11.02 -5.86
CA ASP A 242 -12.65 -11.14 -7.30
C ASP A 242 -11.37 -10.40 -7.71
N TYR A 243 -10.66 -9.74 -6.78
CA TYR A 243 -9.46 -8.95 -7.09
C TYR A 243 -8.27 -9.78 -7.60
N CYS A 244 -8.26 -11.11 -7.39
CA CYS A 244 -7.23 -12.01 -7.90
C CYS A 244 -7.42 -12.35 -9.38
N THR A 245 -8.67 -12.34 -9.88
CA THR A 245 -9.01 -12.90 -11.20
C THR A 245 -9.79 -11.95 -12.09
N GLY A 246 -10.68 -11.15 -11.51
CA GLY A 246 -11.57 -10.27 -12.23
C GLY A 246 -11.10 -8.83 -12.26
N LEU A 247 -12.05 -7.96 -12.58
CA LEU A 247 -11.88 -6.51 -12.69
C LEU A 247 -12.63 -5.77 -11.58
N ARG A 248 -13.08 -6.51 -10.55
CA ARG A 248 -13.89 -6.05 -9.42
C ARG A 248 -13.24 -6.50 -8.12
N MET A 249 -13.68 -5.94 -6.99
CA MET A 249 -13.19 -6.35 -5.68
C MET A 249 -13.97 -7.53 -5.08
N THR A 250 -15.29 -7.55 -5.23
CA THR A 250 -16.20 -8.53 -4.61
C THR A 250 -16.79 -9.49 -5.65
N SER A 251 -17.09 -10.73 -5.22
CA SER A 251 -17.73 -11.75 -6.04
C SER A 251 -19.26 -11.78 -5.83
N ALA A 252 -19.99 -12.57 -6.63
CA ALA A 252 -21.43 -12.79 -6.42
C ALA A 252 -21.74 -13.44 -5.05
N ALA A 253 -20.83 -14.24 -4.49
CA ALA A 253 -21.02 -14.81 -3.16
C ALA A 253 -20.98 -13.72 -2.06
N PHE A 254 -20.26 -12.62 -2.30
CA PHE A 254 -20.28 -11.44 -1.42
C PHE A 254 -21.64 -10.74 -1.49
N ASP A 255 -22.20 -10.62 -2.70
CA ASP A 255 -23.52 -10.03 -2.91
C ASP A 255 -24.60 -10.85 -2.19
N ASP A 256 -24.54 -12.19 -2.31
CA ASP A 256 -25.44 -13.11 -1.62
C ASP A 256 -25.30 -13.02 -0.10
N LEU A 257 -24.07 -12.93 0.42
CA LEU A 257 -23.78 -12.85 1.85
C LEU A 257 -24.41 -11.61 2.51
N PHE A 258 -24.38 -10.47 1.82
CA PHE A 258 -24.95 -9.22 2.33
C PHE A 258 -26.32 -8.88 1.75
N GLY A 259 -26.88 -9.73 0.89
CA GLY A 259 -28.24 -9.66 0.37
C GLY A 259 -28.50 -8.58 -0.69
N ALA A 260 -27.46 -8.06 -1.36
CA ALA A 260 -27.61 -7.09 -2.45
C ALA A 260 -26.36 -7.02 -3.35
N PRO A 261 -26.46 -6.50 -4.58
CA PRO A 261 -25.27 -6.14 -5.35
C PRO A 261 -24.56 -4.89 -4.77
N PRO A 262 -23.36 -4.55 -5.27
CA PRO A 262 -22.68 -3.30 -4.92
C PRO A 262 -23.54 -2.07 -5.23
N ARG A 263 -23.47 -1.07 -4.36
CA ARG A 263 -24.15 0.22 -4.52
C ARG A 263 -23.60 0.98 -5.74
N GLN A 264 -24.45 1.65 -6.53
CA GLN A 264 -23.96 2.53 -7.59
C GLN A 264 -23.47 3.86 -6.98
N PRO A 265 -22.38 4.49 -7.47
CA PRO A 265 -21.75 5.65 -6.82
C PRO A 265 -22.64 6.84 -6.44
N GLU A 266 -23.77 7.04 -7.13
CA GLU A 266 -24.67 8.20 -6.91
C GLU A 266 -26.00 7.83 -6.23
N ASP A 267 -26.23 6.56 -5.90
CA ASP A 267 -27.44 6.17 -5.16
C ASP A 267 -27.46 6.81 -3.75
N PRO A 268 -28.61 6.93 -3.10
CA PRO A 268 -28.64 7.33 -1.69
C PRO A 268 -27.91 6.32 -0.79
N LEU A 269 -27.16 6.83 0.18
CA LEU A 269 -26.68 6.02 1.31
C LEU A 269 -27.85 5.67 2.22
N THR A 270 -27.84 4.46 2.78
CA THR A 270 -28.91 3.93 3.64
C THR A 270 -28.29 3.44 4.94
N GLN A 271 -29.12 3.14 5.95
CA GLN A 271 -28.63 2.60 7.22
C GLN A 271 -27.82 1.31 7.02
N ARG A 272 -28.22 0.45 6.08
CA ARG A 272 -27.48 -0.76 5.73
C ARG A 272 -26.04 -0.44 5.30
N HIS A 273 -25.83 0.60 4.50
CA HIS A 273 -24.50 1.01 4.05
C HIS A 273 -23.64 1.53 5.22
N MET A 274 -24.26 2.25 6.15
CA MET A 274 -23.60 2.73 7.36
C MET A 274 -23.23 1.55 8.28
N ASP A 275 -24.14 0.60 8.48
CA ASP A 275 -23.93 -0.59 9.30
C ASP A 275 -22.82 -1.48 8.72
N LEU A 276 -22.74 -1.63 7.39
CA LEU A 276 -21.63 -2.34 6.72
C LEU A 276 -20.28 -1.62 6.93
N ALA A 277 -20.26 -0.29 6.80
CA ALA A 277 -19.06 0.51 7.05
C ALA A 277 -18.60 0.39 8.51
N ALA A 278 -19.53 0.50 9.47
CA ALA A 278 -19.25 0.30 10.90
C ALA A 278 -18.70 -1.10 11.18
N SER A 279 -19.24 -2.12 10.51
CA SER A 279 -18.84 -3.52 10.69
C SER A 279 -17.44 -3.81 10.20
N VAL A 280 -17.07 -3.37 8.98
CA VAL A 280 -15.70 -3.59 8.46
C VAL A 280 -14.68 -2.76 9.25
N GLN A 281 -15.06 -1.57 9.71
CA GLN A 281 -14.23 -0.72 10.56
C GLN A 281 -13.93 -1.43 11.91
N ALA A 282 -14.96 -1.96 12.58
CA ALA A 282 -14.78 -2.72 13.83
C ALA A 282 -13.91 -3.97 13.65
N VAL A 283 -14.08 -4.73 12.56
CA VAL A 283 -13.23 -5.90 12.27
C VAL A 283 -11.79 -5.50 11.99
N THR A 284 -11.59 -4.38 11.30
CA THR A 284 -10.25 -3.83 11.02
C THR A 284 -9.55 -3.43 12.31
N GLU A 285 -10.23 -2.72 13.20
CA GLU A 285 -9.71 -2.36 14.53
C GLU A 285 -9.33 -3.60 15.34
N GLU A 286 -10.20 -4.60 15.40
CA GLU A 286 -9.91 -5.84 16.13
C GLU A 286 -8.68 -6.57 15.56
N ALA A 287 -8.53 -6.64 14.24
CA ALA A 287 -7.37 -7.24 13.61
C ALA A 287 -6.07 -6.49 13.98
N VAL A 288 -6.07 -5.16 13.90
CA VAL A 288 -4.93 -4.31 14.28
C VAL A 288 -4.59 -4.48 15.76
N LEU A 289 -5.58 -4.50 16.65
CA LEU A 289 -5.39 -4.68 18.08
C LEU A 289 -4.81 -6.06 18.42
N ARG A 290 -5.25 -7.13 17.75
CA ARG A 290 -4.68 -8.47 17.97
C ARG A 290 -3.23 -8.55 17.51
N MET A 291 -2.93 -8.06 16.30
CA MET A 291 -1.56 -8.04 15.78
C MET A 291 -0.63 -7.26 16.70
N THR A 292 -1.01 -6.04 17.09
CA THR A 292 -0.17 -5.19 17.95
C THR A 292 0.05 -5.80 19.33
N ARG A 293 -0.98 -6.40 19.96
CA ARG A 293 -0.86 -7.10 21.25
C ARG A 293 0.05 -8.33 21.15
N ALA A 294 -0.12 -9.13 20.10
CA ALA A 294 0.70 -10.33 19.88
C ALA A 294 2.16 -9.97 19.62
N LEU A 295 2.42 -9.01 18.75
CA LEU A 295 3.78 -8.55 18.46
C LEU A 295 4.44 -7.90 19.68
N ARG A 296 3.68 -7.15 20.49
CA ARG A 296 4.15 -6.64 21.79
C ARG A 296 4.53 -7.76 22.74
N ALA A 297 3.72 -8.81 22.86
CA ALA A 297 4.00 -9.96 23.70
C ALA A 297 5.23 -10.76 23.21
N GLN A 298 5.38 -10.88 21.88
CA GLN A 298 6.48 -11.59 21.24
C GLN A 298 7.82 -10.85 21.36
N THR A 299 7.83 -9.53 21.16
CA THR A 299 9.07 -8.74 21.03
C THR A 299 9.44 -7.96 22.30
N GLY A 300 8.48 -7.66 23.17
CA GLY A 300 8.68 -6.77 24.31
C GLY A 300 8.88 -5.29 23.96
N MET A 301 8.79 -4.91 22.67
CA MET A 301 8.99 -3.54 22.15
C MET A 301 7.93 -2.58 22.65
N LYS A 302 8.32 -1.47 23.30
CA LYS A 302 7.39 -0.47 23.89
C LYS A 302 6.90 0.53 22.88
N ASN A 303 7.73 0.82 21.87
CA ASN A 303 7.44 1.77 20.83
C ASN A 303 6.90 1.03 19.61
N LEU A 304 5.87 1.60 18.98
CA LEU A 304 5.23 1.08 17.78
C LEU A 304 5.18 2.20 16.73
N CYS A 305 5.69 1.89 15.54
CA CYS A 305 5.51 2.70 14.35
C CYS A 305 4.52 1.99 13.42
N LEU A 306 3.57 2.73 12.85
CA LEU A 306 2.59 2.21 11.90
C LEU A 306 2.87 2.75 10.50
N ALA A 307 2.79 1.89 9.49
CA ALA A 307 3.00 2.25 8.09
C ALA A 307 2.03 1.52 7.14
N GLY A 308 2.07 1.88 5.86
CA GLY A 308 1.19 1.34 4.81
C GLY A 308 -0.17 2.03 4.74
N GLY A 309 -0.94 1.76 3.69
CA GLY A 309 -2.21 2.46 3.42
C GLY A 309 -3.26 2.30 4.53
N VAL A 310 -3.27 1.17 5.23
CA VAL A 310 -4.23 0.92 6.33
C VAL A 310 -3.89 1.77 7.55
N ALA A 311 -2.63 2.14 7.77
CA ALA A 311 -2.21 3.02 8.87
C ALA A 311 -2.72 4.48 8.73
N LEU A 312 -3.34 4.84 7.59
CA LEU A 312 -4.09 6.10 7.45
C LEU A 312 -5.46 6.06 8.14
N ASN A 313 -5.90 4.90 8.63
CA ASN A 313 -7.12 4.76 9.41
C ASN A 313 -6.91 5.32 10.83
N CYS A 314 -7.24 6.59 11.03
CA CYS A 314 -7.01 7.26 12.32
C CYS A 314 -7.85 6.70 13.47
N VAL A 315 -8.98 6.03 13.16
CA VAL A 315 -9.81 5.37 14.17
C VAL A 315 -9.10 4.13 14.71
N ALA A 316 -8.51 3.32 13.84
CA ALA A 316 -7.73 2.14 14.25
C ALA A 316 -6.42 2.48 14.97
N ASN A 317 -5.89 3.69 14.76
CA ASN A 317 -4.66 4.14 15.39
C ASN A 317 -4.85 4.67 16.83
N GLY A 318 -6.05 5.14 17.17
CA GLY A 318 -6.37 5.80 18.45
C GLY A 318 -6.67 4.81 19.58
#